data_AF-A0A948AQZ1-F1
#
_entry.id   AF-A0A948AQZ1-F1
#
_cell.length_a   1.000
_cell.length_b   1.000
_cell.length_c   1.000
_cell.angle_alpha   90.00
_cell.angle_beta   90.00
_cell.angle_gamma   90.00
#
_symmetry.space_group_name_H-M   'P 1'
#
loop_
_entity.id
_entity.type
_entity.pdbx_description
1 polymer ?
#
loop_
_entity_poly.entity_id
_entity_poly.type
_entity_poly.pdbx_seq_one_letter_code
_entity_poly.pdbx_strand_id
1 'polypeptide(L)'
;MAKFPKMLTRTIRGDEGDLVVLTTPTSLLEKVGLGAAPSDFGLPDLLVDGLSPEEQNQLVKDLVETHLFIFKDGRRQPIVMIPPMVEFIADLFFERTQQAILWKPRGGGGSLAAAILIWLMMVYRGKSFVDMAGSGEQAKRVYEYVSQFWYCVPGLAEALLDGDPLLSETRLKNGVTLSCV
;
A
#
# COMPACT_ATOMS: atom_id res chain seq x y z
N MET A 1 -22.57 -12.46 -21.34
CA MET A 1 -21.49 -12.00 -22.23
C MET A 1 -20.62 -11.04 -21.44
N ALA A 2 -19.44 -11.48 -20.97
CA ALA A 2 -18.48 -10.59 -20.33
C ALA A 2 -17.89 -9.65 -21.40
N LYS A 3 -17.96 -8.33 -21.19
CA LYS A 3 -17.31 -7.34 -22.04
C LYS A 3 -15.83 -7.29 -21.66
N PHE A 4 -14.95 -7.61 -22.60
CA PHE A 4 -13.51 -7.44 -22.40
C PHE A 4 -13.17 -5.94 -22.27
N PRO A 5 -12.35 -5.54 -21.29
CA PRO A 5 -11.93 -4.16 -21.14
C PRO A 5 -11.06 -3.72 -22.32
N LYS A 6 -11.24 -2.48 -22.78
CA LYS A 6 -10.40 -1.88 -23.83
C LYS A 6 -8.98 -1.69 -23.30
N MET A 7 -8.00 -2.34 -23.93
CA MET A 7 -6.59 -2.09 -23.64
C MET A 7 -6.17 -0.71 -24.15
N LEU A 8 -5.40 0.02 -23.34
CA LEU A 8 -4.75 1.27 -23.71
C LEU A 8 -3.28 0.98 -24.05
N THR A 9 -2.85 1.47 -25.19
CA THR A 9 -1.45 1.35 -25.66
C THR A 9 -0.69 2.62 -25.33
N ARG A 10 0.43 2.50 -24.61
CA ARG A 10 1.36 3.60 -24.37
C ARG A 10 2.71 3.25 -25.00
N THR A 11 3.16 4.07 -25.94
CA THR A 11 4.47 3.92 -26.57
C THR A 11 5.52 4.65 -25.75
N ILE A 12 6.51 3.92 -25.25
CA ILE A 12 7.69 4.48 -24.60
C ILE A 12 8.80 4.46 -25.66
N ARG A 13 9.31 5.65 -26.02
CA ARG A 13 10.39 5.77 -27.00
C ARG A 13 11.74 5.74 -26.30
N GLY A 14 12.59 4.79 -26.67
CA GLY A 14 13.97 4.70 -26.23
C GLY A 14 14.94 4.65 -27.42
N ASP A 15 16.23 4.85 -27.15
CA ASP A 15 17.27 4.92 -28.18
C ASP A 15 17.48 3.59 -28.94
N GLU A 16 16.94 2.47 -28.44
CA GLU A 16 16.97 1.15 -29.08
C GLU A 16 15.62 0.76 -29.77
N GLY A 17 14.68 1.70 -29.88
CA GLY A 17 13.40 1.52 -30.58
C GLY A 17 12.16 1.83 -29.73
N ASP A 18 11.01 1.92 -30.40
CA ASP A 18 9.72 2.20 -29.77
C ASP A 18 9.18 0.93 -29.06
N LEU A 19 9.17 0.94 -27.72
CA LEU A 19 8.57 -0.11 -26.91
C LEU A 19 7.08 0.18 -26.71
N VAL A 20 6.21 -0.66 -27.28
CA VAL A 20 4.76 -0.57 -27.10
C VAL A 20 4.37 -1.32 -25.83
N VAL A 21 4.00 -0.58 -24.78
CA VAL A 21 3.56 -1.16 -23.50
C VAL A 21 2.03 -1.15 -23.44
N LEU A 22 1.44 -2.33 -23.20
CA LEU A 22 0.02 -2.50 -22.93
C LEU A 22 -0.23 -2.21 -21.44
N THR A 23 -0.73 -1.02 -21.13
CA THR A 23 -1.11 -0.65 -19.77
C THR A 23 -2.62 -0.75 -19.62
N THR A 24 -3.10 -1.53 -18.66
CA THR A 24 -4.51 -1.51 -18.23
C THR A 24 -4.62 -0.65 -16.97
N PRO A 25 -5.64 0.21 -16.85
CA PRO A 25 -5.93 0.95 -15.62
C PRO A 25 -6.39 0.04 -14.46
N THR A 26 -6.78 -1.21 -14.74
CA THR A 26 -7.18 -2.14 -13.69
C THR A 26 -5.98 -2.66 -12.90
N SER A 27 -6.17 -2.77 -11.58
CA SER A 27 -5.20 -3.30 -10.64
C SER A 27 -4.63 -4.63 -11.16
N LEU A 28 -3.32 -4.80 -11.03
CA LEU A 28 -2.61 -6.03 -11.40
C LEU A 28 -3.16 -7.30 -10.73
N LEU A 29 -4.02 -7.17 -9.71
CA LEU A 29 -4.67 -8.26 -9.00
C LEU A 29 -5.58 -9.11 -9.91
N GLU A 30 -6.23 -8.51 -10.91
CA GLU A 30 -7.05 -9.27 -11.86
C GLU A 30 -6.20 -10.14 -12.82
N LYS A 31 -4.94 -9.76 -13.08
CA LYS A 31 -4.10 -10.43 -14.08
C LYS A 31 -3.48 -11.74 -13.62
N VAL A 32 -3.49 -12.04 -12.31
CA VAL A 32 -2.79 -13.22 -11.75
C VAL A 32 -3.74 -14.31 -11.25
N GLY A 33 -5.06 -14.16 -11.42
CA GLY A 33 -6.03 -15.19 -11.03
C GLY A 33 -6.14 -15.44 -9.51
N LEU A 34 -5.56 -14.57 -8.69
CA LEU A 34 -5.72 -14.55 -7.23
C LEU A 34 -6.80 -13.52 -6.91
N GLY A 35 -8.05 -13.98 -7.01
CA GLY A 35 -9.26 -13.17 -7.14
C GLY A 35 -9.78 -12.54 -5.86
N ALA A 36 -9.03 -11.62 -5.26
CA ALA A 36 -9.60 -10.71 -4.28
C ALA A 36 -9.09 -9.28 -4.47
N ALA A 37 -9.99 -8.37 -4.83
CA ALA A 37 -9.74 -6.94 -4.83
C ALA A 37 -9.97 -6.36 -3.43
N PRO A 38 -9.36 -5.22 -3.05
CA PRO A 38 -9.62 -4.56 -1.77
C PRO A 38 -11.11 -4.34 -1.49
N SER A 39 -11.90 -4.07 -2.54
CA SER A 39 -13.36 -3.92 -2.47
C SER A 39 -14.11 -5.15 -1.97
N ASP A 40 -13.56 -6.35 -2.19
CA ASP A 40 -14.17 -7.61 -1.71
C ASP A 40 -14.16 -7.71 -0.17
N PHE A 41 -13.33 -6.90 0.48
CA PHE A 41 -13.20 -6.80 1.94
C PHE A 41 -13.82 -5.52 2.50
N GLY A 42 -14.58 -4.77 1.68
CA GLY A 42 -15.20 -3.51 2.08
C GLY A 42 -14.22 -2.34 2.15
N LEU A 43 -13.03 -2.44 1.55
CA LEU A 43 -12.11 -1.30 1.40
C LEU A 43 -12.48 -0.48 0.16
N PRO A 44 -12.32 0.86 0.18
CA PRO A 44 -12.59 1.67 -0.99
C PRO A 44 -11.58 1.41 -2.11
N ASP A 45 -11.99 1.61 -3.36
CA ASP A 45 -11.08 1.60 -4.50
C ASP A 45 -10.27 2.90 -4.53
N LEU A 46 -9.02 2.82 -4.07
CA LEU A 46 -8.11 3.96 -4.06
C LEU A 46 -7.61 4.34 -5.45
N LEU A 47 -7.73 3.47 -6.47
CA LEU A 47 -7.14 3.67 -7.79
C LEU A 47 -8.18 4.08 -8.84
N VAL A 48 -9.35 4.52 -8.39
CA VAL A 48 -10.40 5.03 -9.29
C VAL A 48 -9.90 6.26 -10.06
N ASP A 49 -10.16 6.26 -11.37
CA ASP A 49 -9.75 7.32 -12.28
C ASP A 49 -10.49 8.63 -12.02
N GLY A 50 -9.84 9.75 -12.31
CA GLY A 50 -10.47 11.07 -12.34
C GLY A 50 -10.58 11.80 -10.99
N LEU A 51 -10.00 11.26 -9.92
CA LEU A 51 -9.92 11.96 -8.63
C LEU A 51 -8.89 13.09 -8.66
N SER A 52 -9.27 14.23 -8.10
CA SER A 52 -8.35 15.33 -7.76
C SER A 52 -7.39 14.93 -6.63
N PRO A 53 -6.26 15.64 -6.46
CA PRO A 53 -5.34 15.41 -5.34
C PRO A 53 -6.02 15.48 -3.97
N GLU A 54 -6.96 16.42 -3.79
CA GLU A 54 -7.72 16.60 -2.55
C GLU A 54 -8.63 15.41 -2.26
N GLU A 55 -9.35 14.91 -3.28
CA GLU A 55 -10.20 13.73 -3.15
C GLU A 55 -9.37 12.47 -2.85
N GLN A 56 -8.24 12.30 -3.53
CA GLN A 56 -7.28 11.23 -3.27
C GLN A 56 -6.74 11.27 -1.83
N ASN A 57 -6.38 12.46 -1.33
CA ASN A 57 -5.92 12.66 0.05
C ASN A 57 -7.02 12.27 1.05
N GLN A 58 -8.23 12.75 0.82
CA GLN A 58 -9.37 12.44 1.67
C GLN A 58 -9.68 10.93 1.67
N LEU A 59 -9.62 10.28 0.51
CA LEU A 59 -9.90 8.86 0.39
C LEU A 59 -8.88 7.99 1.13
N VAL A 60 -7.58 8.34 1.06
CA VAL A 60 -6.53 7.68 1.86
C VAL A 60 -6.78 7.87 3.35
N LYS A 61 -7.11 9.10 3.75
CA LYS A 61 -7.42 9.42 5.15
C LYS A 61 -8.61 8.61 5.65
N ASP A 62 -9.71 8.60 4.90
CA ASP A 62 -10.94 7.89 5.25
C ASP A 62 -10.69 6.38 5.37
N LEU A 63 -9.95 5.80 4.43
CA LEU A 63 -9.57 4.38 4.50
C LEU A 63 -8.82 4.09 5.80
N VAL A 64 -7.77 4.85 6.09
CA VAL A 64 -6.90 4.59 7.23
C VAL A 64 -7.65 4.79 8.56
N GLU A 65 -8.38 5.90 8.70
CA GLU A 65 -9.08 6.21 9.97
C GLU A 65 -10.29 5.31 10.21
N THR A 66 -10.89 4.75 9.15
CA THR A 66 -12.04 3.85 9.26
C THR A 66 -11.63 2.39 9.46
N HIS A 67 -10.63 1.92 8.71
CA HIS A 67 -10.31 0.49 8.63
C HIS A 67 -9.06 0.11 9.41
N LEU A 68 -8.07 1.00 9.55
CA LEU A 68 -6.81 0.66 10.21
C LEU A 68 -6.79 1.11 11.67
N PHE A 69 -6.19 0.29 12.51
CA PHE A 69 -5.98 0.55 13.92
C PHE A 69 -4.74 -0.18 14.41
N ILE A 70 -4.29 0.18 15.60
CA ILE A 70 -3.16 -0.49 16.27
C ILE A 70 -3.61 -0.99 17.64
N PHE A 71 -3.01 -2.07 18.10
CA PHE A 71 -3.08 -2.51 19.48
C PHE A 71 -1.87 -1.97 20.23
N LYS A 72 -2.15 -1.22 21.30
CA LYS A 72 -1.13 -0.73 22.22
C LYS A 72 -1.62 -0.92 23.64
N ASP A 73 -0.79 -1.56 24.46
CA ASP A 73 -1.09 -1.86 25.87
C ASP A 73 -2.42 -2.64 26.04
N GLY A 74 -2.67 -3.59 25.13
CA GLY A 74 -3.89 -4.42 25.10
C GLY A 74 -5.15 -3.68 24.66
N ARG A 75 -5.04 -2.43 24.20
CA ARG A 75 -6.17 -1.61 23.74
C ARG A 75 -6.08 -1.33 22.26
N ARG A 76 -7.23 -1.41 21.58
CA ARG A 76 -7.40 -0.92 20.21
C ARG A 76 -7.34 0.61 20.22
N GLN A 77 -6.44 1.18 19.43
CA GLN A 77 -6.28 2.61 19.22
C GLN A 77 -6.55 2.93 17.75
N PRO A 78 -7.50 3.84 17.45
CA PRO A 78 -7.69 4.30 16.07
C PRO A 78 -6.47 5.08 15.61
N ILE A 79 -6.17 5.01 14.31
CA ILE A 79 -5.17 5.87 13.69
C ILE A 79 -5.87 7.19 13.35
N VAL A 80 -5.20 8.31 13.66
CA VAL A 80 -5.62 9.65 13.23
C VAL A 80 -4.51 10.24 12.38
N MET A 81 -4.83 10.57 11.14
CA MET A 81 -3.90 11.14 10.18
C MET A 81 -3.97 12.66 10.21
N ILE A 82 -2.87 13.29 10.63
CA ILE A 82 -2.69 14.73 10.48
C ILE A 82 -2.41 15.10 9.01
N PRO A 83 -2.73 16.33 8.55
CA PRO A 83 -2.60 16.70 7.14
C PRO A 83 -1.22 16.39 6.51
N PRO A 84 -0.08 16.70 7.16
CA PRO A 84 1.23 16.38 6.58
C PRO A 84 1.49 14.88 6.38
N MET A 85 0.89 14.03 7.21
CA MET A 85 1.00 12.58 7.07
C MET A 85 0.17 12.08 5.88
N VAL A 86 -1.03 12.63 5.69
CA VAL A 86 -1.89 12.33 4.54
C VAL A 86 -1.18 12.73 3.24
N GLU A 87 -0.69 13.96 3.16
CA GLU A 87 0.03 14.48 1.99
C GLU A 87 1.23 13.61 1.66
N PHE A 88 2.09 13.30 2.64
CA PHE A 88 3.26 12.44 2.44
C PHE A 88 2.90 11.04 1.90
N ILE A 89 1.91 10.38 2.50
CA ILE A 89 1.50 9.03 2.08
C ILE A 89 0.83 9.09 0.71
N ALA A 90 -0.08 10.03 0.49
CA ALA A 90 -0.82 10.17 -0.76
C ALA A 90 0.12 10.51 -1.92
N ASP A 91 1.07 11.44 -1.75
CA ASP A 91 1.99 11.83 -2.81
C ASP A 91 2.84 10.65 -3.31
N LEU A 92 3.28 9.77 -2.40
CA LEU A 92 4.03 8.56 -2.75
C LEU A 92 3.12 7.46 -3.30
N PHE A 93 1.97 7.23 -2.67
CA PHE A 93 1.02 6.18 -3.08
C PHE A 93 0.43 6.45 -4.47
N PHE A 94 0.07 7.70 -4.75
CA PHE A 94 -0.44 8.16 -6.04
C PHE A 94 0.66 8.49 -7.04
N GLU A 95 1.93 8.30 -6.67
CA GLU A 95 3.10 8.52 -7.53
C GLU A 95 3.20 9.97 -8.05
N ARG A 96 2.61 10.93 -7.33
CA ARG A 96 2.74 12.37 -7.59
C ARG A 96 4.19 12.82 -7.37
N THR A 97 4.85 12.18 -6.42
CA THR A 97 6.31 12.21 -6.26
C THR A 97 6.89 10.80 -6.33
N GLN A 98 8.11 10.71 -6.84
CA GLN A 98 8.86 9.45 -6.92
C GLN A 98 9.74 9.22 -5.68
N GLN A 99 10.10 10.29 -4.98
CA GLN A 99 11.02 10.28 -3.86
C GLN A 99 10.59 11.34 -2.85
N ALA A 100 10.78 11.06 -1.57
CA ALA A 100 10.47 12.00 -0.50
C ALA A 100 11.46 11.85 0.67
N ILE A 101 11.76 12.96 1.31
CA ILE A 101 12.51 13.01 2.57
C ILE A 101 11.57 13.57 3.62
N LEU A 102 11.29 12.78 4.66
CA LEU A 102 10.45 13.21 5.77
C LEU A 102 11.30 13.67 6.95
N TRP A 103 11.30 14.98 7.22
CA TRP A 103 11.88 15.53 8.43
C TRP A 103 10.81 15.58 9.54
N LYS A 104 11.02 14.84 10.63
CA LYS A 104 10.00 14.70 11.69
C LYS A 104 10.61 14.75 13.10
N PRO A 105 9.85 15.19 14.11
CA PRO A 105 10.26 15.09 15.50
C PRO A 105 10.23 13.64 16.00
N ARG A 106 10.96 13.35 17.10
CA ARG A 106 10.81 12.07 17.80
C ARG A 106 9.36 11.92 18.28
N GLY A 107 8.79 10.73 18.12
CA GLY A 107 7.38 10.47 18.44
C GLY A 107 6.37 11.00 17.43
N GLY A 108 6.78 11.69 16.36
CA GLY A 108 5.87 12.28 15.36
C GLY A 108 5.23 11.29 14.37
N GLY A 109 5.13 10.01 14.71
CA GLY A 109 4.41 9.02 13.87
C GLY A 109 5.12 8.54 12.59
N GLY A 110 6.41 8.84 12.39
CA GLY A 110 7.12 8.47 11.15
C GLY A 110 7.11 6.97 10.82
N SER A 111 7.31 6.08 11.82
CA SER A 111 7.23 4.63 11.60
C SER A 111 5.82 4.16 11.24
N LEU A 112 4.80 4.80 11.81
CA LEU A 112 3.40 4.52 11.49
C LEU A 112 3.08 4.96 10.05
N ALA A 113 3.55 6.14 9.64
CA ALA A 113 3.36 6.62 8.27
C ALA A 113 4.03 5.70 7.24
N ALA A 114 5.26 5.26 7.50
CA ALA A 114 5.96 4.28 6.67
C ALA A 114 5.20 2.95 6.58
N ALA A 115 4.70 2.44 7.70
CA ALA A 115 3.94 1.19 7.73
C ALA A 115 2.64 1.28 6.92
N ILE A 116 1.90 2.40 7.03
CA ILE A 116 0.68 2.62 6.25
C ILE A 116 1.02 2.64 4.76
N LEU A 117 2.04 3.39 4.36
CA LEU A 117 2.47 3.47 2.96
C LEU A 117 2.88 2.10 2.41
N ILE A 118 3.69 1.33 3.13
CA ILE A 118 4.12 -0.02 2.74
C ILE A 118 2.90 -0.91 2.52
N TRP A 119 1.98 -0.95 3.49
CA TRP A 119 0.78 -1.78 3.39
C TRP A 119 -0.11 -1.38 2.22
N LEU A 120 -0.37 -0.08 2.01
CA LEU A 120 -1.14 0.41 0.87
C LEU A 120 -0.49 0.03 -0.47
N MET A 121 0.82 0.20 -0.59
CA MET A 121 1.55 -0.10 -1.81
C MET A 121 1.62 -1.60 -2.10
N MET A 122 1.68 -2.45 -1.07
CA MET A 122 1.59 -3.90 -1.24
C MET A 122 0.18 -4.33 -1.66
N VAL A 123 -0.86 -3.86 -0.96
CA VAL A 123 -2.26 -4.28 -1.17
C VAL A 123 -2.86 -3.74 -2.46
N TYR A 124 -2.69 -2.45 -2.74
CA TYR A 124 -3.35 -1.81 -3.90
C TYR A 124 -2.46 -1.76 -5.14
N ARG A 125 -1.16 -1.50 -4.96
CA ARG A 125 -0.22 -1.29 -6.09
C ARG A 125 0.58 -2.53 -6.44
N GLY A 126 0.54 -3.58 -5.61
CA GLY A 126 1.29 -4.81 -5.84
C GLY A 126 2.80 -4.60 -5.89
N LYS A 127 3.34 -3.69 -5.08
CA LYS A 127 4.78 -3.38 -5.04
C LYS A 127 5.46 -4.01 -3.83
N SER A 128 6.62 -4.62 -4.06
CA SER A 128 7.49 -5.14 -3.00
C SER A 128 8.31 -4.04 -2.33
N PHE A 129 8.66 -4.24 -1.05
CA PHE A 129 9.39 -3.28 -0.23
C PHE A 129 10.56 -3.90 0.52
N VAL A 130 11.61 -3.10 0.66
CA VAL A 130 12.69 -3.33 1.62
C VAL A 130 12.70 -2.15 2.58
N ASP A 131 12.39 -2.40 3.85
CA ASP A 131 12.51 -1.40 4.91
C ASP A 131 13.91 -1.49 5.51
N MET A 132 14.71 -0.43 5.35
CA MET A 132 16.09 -0.38 5.82
C MET A 132 16.21 0.62 6.96
N ALA A 133 16.79 0.18 8.08
CA ALA A 133 17.05 1.05 9.22
C ALA A 133 18.50 0.97 9.72
N GLY A 134 18.89 1.92 10.58
CA GLY A 134 20.23 1.93 11.18
C GLY A 134 20.47 0.77 12.14
N SER A 135 19.40 0.07 12.56
CA SER A 135 19.47 -1.18 13.32
C SER A 135 18.20 -2.02 13.12
N GLY A 136 18.30 -3.34 13.32
CA GLY A 136 17.15 -4.24 13.22
C GLY A 136 16.01 -3.90 14.19
N GLU A 137 16.31 -3.33 15.37
CA GLU A 137 15.28 -2.82 16.30
C GLU A 137 14.48 -1.65 15.73
N GLN A 138 15.09 -0.83 14.88
CA GLN A 138 14.42 0.29 14.23
C GLN A 138 13.52 -0.21 13.09
N ALA A 139 14.00 -1.14 12.27
CA ALA A 139 13.21 -1.78 11.21
C ALA A 139 12.01 -2.56 11.80
N LYS A 140 12.22 -3.23 12.94
CA LYS A 140 11.16 -3.94 13.66
C LYS A 140 9.95 -3.06 13.99
N ARG A 141 10.14 -1.77 14.29
CA ARG A 141 9.02 -0.87 14.66
C ARG A 141 8.05 -0.61 13.52
N VAL A 142 8.53 -0.52 12.28
CA VAL A 142 7.66 -0.38 11.11
C VAL A 142 6.89 -1.68 10.90
N TYR A 143 7.60 -2.80 10.99
CA TYR A 143 7.00 -4.12 10.84
C TYR A 143 5.95 -4.44 11.92
N GLU A 144 6.16 -4.03 13.17
CA GLU A 144 5.19 -4.17 14.26
C GLU A 144 3.85 -3.52 13.91
N TYR A 145 3.84 -2.42 13.14
CA TYR A 145 2.60 -1.83 12.63
C TYR A 145 2.04 -2.61 11.43
N VAL A 146 2.87 -2.87 10.41
CA VAL A 146 2.42 -3.58 9.19
C VAL A 146 1.78 -4.93 9.52
N SER A 147 2.40 -5.69 10.43
CA SER A 147 1.90 -7.00 10.85
C SER A 147 0.50 -6.94 11.46
N GLN A 148 0.13 -5.83 12.13
CA GLN A 148 -1.21 -5.64 12.69
C GLN A 148 -2.25 -5.28 11.62
N PHE A 149 -1.86 -4.59 10.55
CA PHE A 149 -2.79 -4.14 9.51
C PHE A 149 -3.42 -5.28 8.73
N TRP A 150 -2.73 -6.40 8.58
CA TRP A 150 -3.29 -7.62 7.96
C TRP A 150 -4.54 -8.13 8.68
N TYR A 151 -4.67 -7.87 9.97
CA TYR A 151 -5.76 -8.33 10.82
C TYR A 151 -6.77 -7.23 11.16
N CYS A 152 -6.60 -6.03 10.60
CA CYS A 152 -7.56 -4.94 10.77
C CYS A 152 -8.84 -5.17 9.94
N VAL A 153 -8.71 -5.90 8.83
CA VAL A 153 -9.78 -6.15 7.87
C VAL A 153 -10.06 -7.66 7.85
N PRO A 154 -11.28 -8.11 8.21
CA PRO A 154 -11.60 -9.53 8.25
C PRO A 154 -11.39 -10.23 6.90
N GLY A 155 -10.71 -11.39 6.89
CA GLY A 155 -10.50 -12.21 5.69
C GLY A 155 -9.35 -11.75 4.78
N LEU A 156 -8.80 -10.55 4.99
CA LEU A 156 -7.76 -9.98 4.12
C LEU A 156 -6.44 -10.77 4.23
N ALA A 157 -6.04 -11.12 5.46
CA ALA A 157 -4.85 -11.92 5.72
C ALA A 157 -4.93 -13.28 5.00
N GLU A 158 -6.02 -14.01 5.21
CA GLU A 158 -6.24 -15.34 4.63
C GLU A 158 -6.32 -15.29 3.12
N ALA A 159 -6.86 -14.20 2.56
CA ALA A 159 -6.96 -14.03 1.12
C ALA A 159 -5.62 -13.69 0.47
N LEU A 160 -4.85 -12.76 1.05
CA LEU A 160 -3.69 -12.16 0.38
C LEU A 160 -2.33 -12.73 0.83
N LEU A 161 -2.18 -13.12 2.09
CA LEU A 161 -0.89 -13.60 2.61
C LEU A 161 -0.58 -15.02 2.11
N ASP A 162 0.70 -15.23 1.80
CA ASP A 162 1.28 -16.54 1.51
C ASP A 162 2.04 -17.05 2.74
N GLY A 163 1.27 -17.59 3.70
CA GLY A 163 1.76 -18.03 4.99
C GLY A 163 1.77 -16.93 6.06
N ASP A 164 2.47 -17.18 7.16
CA ASP A 164 2.55 -16.24 8.27
C ASP A 164 3.38 -15.01 7.89
N PRO A 165 2.95 -13.78 8.24
CA PRO A 165 3.76 -12.59 8.02
C PRO A 165 4.93 -12.60 9.02
N LEU A 166 6.16 -12.69 8.51
CA LEU A 166 7.38 -12.68 9.33
C LEU A 166 8.23 -11.41 9.10
N LEU A 167 8.95 -10.96 10.13
CA LEU A 167 9.86 -9.80 10.05
C LEU A 167 10.92 -9.97 8.96
N SER A 168 11.44 -11.20 8.81
CA SER A 168 12.42 -11.54 7.78
C SER A 168 11.82 -11.46 6.38
N GLU A 169 10.57 -11.88 6.22
CA GLU A 169 9.84 -11.83 4.96
C GLU A 169 8.33 -11.98 5.20
N THR A 170 7.56 -10.97 4.78
CA THR A 170 6.13 -11.12 4.50
C THR A 170 5.95 -11.32 3.01
N ARG A 171 5.19 -12.34 2.62
CA ARG A 171 4.91 -12.67 1.21
C ARG A 171 3.41 -12.67 0.96
N LEU A 172 2.99 -12.11 -0.17
CA LEU A 172 1.63 -12.21 -0.69
C LEU A 172 1.57 -13.30 -1.75
N LYS A 173 0.39 -13.91 -1.93
CA LYS A 173 0.18 -14.98 -2.93
C LYS A 173 0.50 -14.55 -4.35
N ASN A 174 0.42 -13.25 -4.64
CA ASN A 174 0.76 -12.68 -5.94
C ASN A 174 2.27 -12.41 -6.13
N GLY A 175 3.11 -12.83 -5.18
CA GLY A 175 4.57 -12.69 -5.22
C GLY A 175 5.13 -11.39 -4.65
N VAL A 176 4.29 -10.47 -4.19
CA VAL A 176 4.72 -9.23 -3.53
C VAL A 176 5.34 -9.55 -2.17
N THR A 177 6.45 -8.88 -1.83
CA THR A 177 7.20 -9.15 -0.61
C THR A 177 7.50 -7.89 0.19
N LEU A 178 7.66 -8.05 1.50
CA LEU A 178 8.24 -7.07 2.41
C LEU A 178 9.34 -7.74 3.22
N SER A 179 10.53 -7.16 3.23
CA SER A 179 11.64 -7.56 4.10
C SER A 179 12.13 -6.35 4.91
N CYS A 180 12.39 -6.55 6.20
CA CYS A 180 12.95 -5.53 7.08
C CYS A 180 14.42 -5.85 7.41
N VAL A 181 15.32 -4.90 7.15
CA VAL A 181 16.78 -5.04 7.26
C VAL A 181 17.37 -3.99 8.20
#